data_AF-A0A259LLK7-F1
#
_entry.id   AF-A0A259LLK7-F1
#
_cell.length_a   1.000
_cell.length_b   1.000
_cell.length_c   1.000
_cell.angle_alpha   90.00
_cell.angle_beta   90.00
_cell.angle_gamma   90.00
#
_symmetry.space_group_name_H-M   'P 1'
#
loop_
_entity.id
_entity.type
_entity.pdbx_description
1 polymer ?
#
loop_
_entity_poly.entity_id
_entity_poly.type
_entity_poly.pdbx_seq_one_letter_code
_entity_poly.pdbx_strand_id
1 'polypeptide(L)' 'PLADKLQLKAEDDARNQMLIVTSIKSIMRGENPRVMTELLSSYVSPEHRTNLAPAPEREG' A
#
# COMPACT_ATOMS: atom_id res chain seq x y z
N PRO A 1 11.16 2.56 -25.91
CA PRO A 1 10.82 1.25 -25.32
C PRO A 1 11.52 0.94 -23.98
N LEU A 2 12.85 1.13 -23.86
CA LEU A 2 13.55 0.93 -22.58
C LEU A 2 13.26 2.08 -21.60
N ALA A 3 13.28 3.32 -22.08
CA ALA A 3 12.91 4.51 -21.31
C ALA A 3 11.48 4.42 -20.77
N ASP A 4 10.52 3.96 -21.60
CA ASP A 4 9.13 3.79 -21.18
C ASP A 4 8.98 2.75 -20.06
N LYS A 5 9.72 1.63 -20.14
CA LYS A 5 9.76 0.62 -19.06
C LYS A 5 10.42 1.15 -17.79
N LEU A 6 11.47 1.95 -17.94
CA LEU A 6 12.16 2.58 -16.81
C LEU A 6 11.24 3.58 -16.11
N GLN A 7 10.49 4.38 -16.87
CA GLN A 7 9.51 5.32 -16.34
C GLN A 7 8.37 4.59 -15.62
N LEU A 8 7.81 3.53 -16.22
CA LEU A 8 6.79 2.71 -15.57
C LEU A 8 7.29 2.11 -14.25
N LYS A 9 8.55 1.64 -14.22
CA LYS A 9 9.14 1.10 -12.99
C LYS A 9 9.35 2.18 -11.93
N ALA A 10 9.81 3.37 -12.33
CA ALA A 10 9.98 4.51 -11.43
C ALA A 10 8.64 4.98 -10.83
N GLU A 11 7.57 4.99 -11.62
CA GLU A 11 6.22 5.31 -11.13
C GLU A 11 5.70 4.26 -10.12
N ASP A 12 5.95 2.98 -10.38
CA ASP A 12 5.60 1.89 -9.48
C ASP A 12 6.37 2.01 -8.14
N ASP A 13 7.67 2.28 -8.20
CA ASP A 13 8.51 2.49 -7.02
C ASP A 13 8.05 3.72 -6.21
N ALA A 14 7.67 4.81 -6.89
CA ALA A 14 7.12 6.00 -6.25
C ALA A 14 5.79 5.72 -5.55
N ARG A 15 4.88 4.97 -6.17
CA ARG A 15 3.62 4.54 -5.53
C ARG A 15 3.89 3.67 -4.30
N ASN A 16 4.82 2.73 -4.40
CA ASN A 16 5.19 1.86 -3.28
C ASN A 16 5.79 2.65 -2.10
N GLN A 17 6.68 3.61 -2.37
CA GLN A 17 7.21 4.51 -1.34
C GLN A 17 6.10 5.32 -0.67
N MET A 18 5.14 5.83 -1.45
CA MET A 18 4.01 6.59 -0.93
C MET A 18 3.12 5.75 0.00
N LEU A 19 2.87 4.49 -0.37
CA LEU A 19 2.16 3.51 0.46
C LEU A 19 2.88 3.31 1.80
N ILE A 20 4.19 3.08 1.78
CA ILE A 20 4.99 2.84 3.00
C ILE A 20 4.96 4.06 3.91
N VAL A 21 5.23 5.25 3.37
CA VAL A 21 5.27 6.50 4.15
C VAL A 21 3.90 6.81 4.77
N THR A 22 2.83 6.62 4.01
CA THR A 22 1.46 6.85 4.51
C THR A 22 1.11 5.86 5.62
N SER A 23 1.44 4.58 5.43
CA SER A 23 1.22 3.53 6.44
C SER A 23 1.92 3.86 7.76
N ILE A 24 3.19 4.27 7.70
CA ILE A 24 3.96 4.65 8.91
C ILE A 24 3.30 5.83 9.61
N LYS A 25 2.88 6.87 8.87
CA LYS A 25 2.19 8.04 9.46
C LYS A 25 0.87 7.65 10.12
N SER A 26 0.08 6.80 9.48
CA SER A 26 -1.19 6.29 10.04
C SER A 26 -0.96 5.52 11.33
N ILE A 27 0.04 4.63 11.37
CA ILE A 27 0.44 3.89 12.59
C ILE A 27 0.84 4.86 13.71
N MET A 28 1.71 5.83 13.40
CA MET A 28 2.19 6.80 14.40
C MET A 28 1.08 7.67 15.00
N ARG A 29 0.00 7.90 14.25
CA ARG A 29 -1.18 8.65 14.72
C ARG A 29 -2.22 7.80 15.43
N GLY A 30 -2.07 6.47 15.42
CA GLY A 30 -3.09 5.55 15.92
C GLY A 30 -4.36 5.55 15.06
N GLU A 31 -4.24 5.78 13.75
CA GLU A 31 -5.38 5.69 12.83
C GLU A 31 -5.94 4.26 12.80
N ASN A 32 -7.27 4.13 12.66
CA ASN A 32 -7.93 2.83 12.68
C ASN A 32 -7.41 1.92 11.55
N PRO A 33 -6.88 0.71 11.85
CA PRO A 33 -6.34 -0.20 10.84
C PRO A 33 -7.32 -0.58 9.73
N ARG A 34 -8.63 -0.59 9.99
CA ARG A 34 -9.66 -0.87 8.97
C ARG A 34 -9.74 0.26 7.93
N VAL A 35 -9.74 1.51 8.39
CA VAL A 35 -9.75 2.70 7.53
C VAL A 35 -8.43 2.82 6.75
N MET A 36 -7.31 2.53 7.43
CA MET A 36 -5.99 2.53 6.79
C MET A 36 -5.92 1.48 5.67
N THR A 37 -6.40 0.26 5.89
CA THR A 37 -6.41 -0.80 4.86
C THR A 37 -7.21 -0.39 3.62
N GLU A 38 -8.36 0.25 3.80
CA GLU A 38 -9.18 0.75 2.70
C GLU A 38 -8.45 1.84 1.91
N LEU A 39 -7.84 2.81 2.60
CA LEU A 39 -7.05 3.87 1.96
C LEU A 39 -5.84 3.32 1.21
N LEU A 40 -5.08 2.39 1.82
CA LEU A 40 -3.88 1.81 1.22
C LEU A 40 -4.20 0.89 0.03
N SER A 41 -5.38 0.27 0.00
CA SER A 41 -5.82 -0.55 -1.13
C SER A 41 -5.91 0.23 -2.45
N SER A 42 -6.12 1.55 -2.38
CA SER A 42 -6.17 2.42 -3.56
C SER A 42 -4.82 2.59 -4.26
N TYR A 43 -3.71 2.37 -3.55
CA TYR A 43 -2.34 2.44 -4.09
C TYR A 43 -1.88 1.13 -4.73
N VAL A 44 -2.69 0.08 -4.60
CA VAL A 44 -2.39 -1.27 -5.09
C VAL A 44 -3.30 -1.58 -6.28
N SER A 45 -2.70 -2.07 -7.36
CA SER A 45 -3.46 -2.50 -8.54
C SER A 45 -4.43 -3.64 -8.18
N PRO A 46 -5.60 -3.74 -8.83
CA PRO A 46 -6.65 -4.70 -8.47
C PRO A 46 -6.16 -6.15 -8.32
N GLU A 47 -5.24 -6.59 -9.18
CA GLU A 47 -4.61 -7.91 -9.21
C GLU A 47 -3.81 -8.24 -7.95
N HIS A 48 -3.37 -7.23 -7.20
CA HIS A 48 -2.57 -7.39 -5.98
C HIS A 48 -3.40 -7.19 -4.70
N ARG A 49 -4.67 -6.74 -4.81
CA ARG A 49 -5.54 -6.50 -3.64
C ARG A 49 -6.01 -7.79 -2.95
N THR A 50 -6.07 -8.91 -3.67
CA THR A 50 -6.44 -10.23 -3.10
C THR A 50 -5.45 -10.71 -2.04
N ASN A 51 -4.20 -10.24 -2.08
CA ASN A 51 -3.16 -10.58 -1.10
C ASN A 51 -3.17 -9.67 0.15
N LEU A 52 -4.02 -8.63 0.18
CA LEU A 52 -4.18 -7.72 1.31
C LEU A 52 -5.16 -8.24 2.37
N ALA A 53 -5.55 -9.52 2.31
CA ALA A 53 -6.47 -10.11 3.28
C ALA A 53 -6.01 -9.77 4.72
N PRO A 54 -6.92 -9.35 5.60
CA PRO A 54 -6.56 -8.86 6.92
C PRO A 54 -5.73 -9.93 7.64
N ALA A 55 -4.61 -9.52 8.23
CA ALA A 55 -3.86 -10.37 9.13
C ALA A 55 -4.85 -10.95 10.17
N PRO A 56 -4.88 -12.27 10.40
CA PRO A 56 -5.80 -12.85 11.36
C PRO A 56 -5.61 -12.14 12.69
N GLU A 57 -6.70 -11.63 13.24
CA GLU A 57 -6.74 -10.98 14.54
C GLU A 57 -6.05 -11.95 15.52
N ARG A 58 -4.85 -11.60 15.99
CA ARG A 58 -4.18 -12.38 17.02
C ARG A 58 -4.99 -12.17 18.29
N GLU A 59 -5.93 -13.07 18.53
CA GLU A 59 -6.57 -13.25 19.83
C GLU A 59 -5.48 -13.46 20.88
N GLY A 60 -5.49 -12.62 21.92
CA GLY A 60 -4.59 -12.65 23.07
C GLY A 60 -5.10 -11.71 24.14
#